data_AF-A0A7J4PVT5-F1
#
_entry.id   AF-A0A7J4PVT5-F1
#
_cell.length_a   1.000
_cell.length_b   1.000
_cell.length_c   1.000
_cell.angle_alpha   90.00
_cell.angle_beta   90.00
_cell.angle_gamma   90.00
#
_symmetry.space_group_name_H-M   'P 1'
#
loop_
_entity.id
_entity.type
_entity.pdbx_description
1 polymer ?
#
loop_
_entity_poly.entity_id
_entity_poly.type
_entity_poly.pdbx_seq_one_letter_code
_entity_poly.pdbx_strand_id
1 'polypeptide(L)' 'KADSRYPVVSAASIIAKVTRDREIQKLEKSLKIPIGSGYPSDYKTIEIIKKNLKTGILDGNIRERWSTMERIKQTRLTSF' A
#
# COMPACT_ATOMS: atom_id res chain seq x y z
N LYS A 1 19.86 -10.07 1.77
CA LYS A 1 19.84 -8.60 1.58
C LYS A 1 21.10 -8.18 0.86
N ALA A 2 20.98 -7.72 -0.38
CA ALA A 2 22.10 -7.25 -1.21
C ALA A 2 22.35 -5.75 -1.02
N ASP A 3 21.31 -4.99 -0.70
CA ASP A 3 21.32 -3.57 -0.35
C ASP A 3 22.23 -3.22 0.84
N SER A 4 22.40 -4.14 1.79
CA SER A 4 23.30 -3.95 2.93
C SER A 4 24.77 -4.33 2.66
N ARG A 5 25.05 -4.97 1.53
CA ARG A 5 26.40 -5.45 1.16
C ARG A 5 27.02 -4.66 0.00
N TYR A 6 26.20 -4.15 -0.91
CA TYR A 6 26.66 -3.50 -2.13
C TYR A 6 26.14 -2.05 -2.18
N PRO A 7 27.01 -1.03 -2.10
CA PRO A 7 26.60 0.38 -2.11
C PRO A 7 25.73 0.76 -3.31
N VAL A 8 26.00 0.20 -4.49
CA VAL A 8 25.19 0.42 -5.70
C VAL A 8 23.75 -0.06 -5.54
N VAL A 9 23.53 -1.19 -4.86
CA VAL A 9 22.20 -1.74 -4.59
C VAL A 9 21.50 -0.93 -3.48
N SER A 10 22.26 -0.39 -2.53
CA SER A 10 21.75 0.56 -1.54
C SER A 10 21.21 1.83 -2.20
N ALA A 11 21.99 2.44 -3.11
CA ALA A 11 21.57 3.61 -3.87
C ALA A 11 20.30 3.35 -4.68
N ALA A 12 20.22 2.20 -5.36
CA ALA A 12 19.01 1.78 -6.07
C ALA A 12 17.79 1.65 -5.12
N SER A 13 17.98 1.08 -3.93
CA SER A 13 16.94 0.96 -2.90
C SER A 13 16.43 2.32 -2.42
N ILE A 14 17.33 3.29 -2.25
CA ILE A 14 16.97 4.67 -1.87
C ILE A 14 16.11 5.32 -2.96
N ILE A 15 16.57 5.28 -4.22
CA ILE A 15 15.83 5.85 -5.36
C ILE A 15 14.44 5.23 -5.47
N ALA A 16 14.35 3.89 -5.35
CA ALA A 16 13.08 3.18 -5.42
C ALA A 16 12.11 3.60 -4.31
N LYS A 17 12.57 3.68 -3.06
CA LYS A 17 11.73 4.08 -1.91
C LYS A 17 11.26 5.53 -2.02
N VAL A 18 12.17 6.46 -2.31
CA VAL A 18 11.82 7.89 -2.45
C VAL A 18 10.83 8.12 -3.58
N THR A 19 11.01 7.45 -4.72
CA THR A 19 10.07 7.55 -5.86
C THR A 19 8.70 7.03 -5.47
N ARG A 20 8.65 5.85 -4.84
CA ARG A 20 7.40 5.24 -4.36
C ARG A 20 6.66 6.15 -3.37
N ASP A 21 7.37 6.73 -2.40
CA ASP A 21 6.77 7.59 -1.38
C ASP A 21 6.18 8.87 -2.01
N ARG A 22 6.84 9.43 -3.02
CA ARG A 22 6.32 10.58 -3.80
C ARG A 22 5.05 10.21 -4.57
N GLU A 23 5.00 9.05 -5.21
CA GLU A 23 3.81 8.61 -5.95
C GLU A 23 2.62 8.36 -5.02
N ILE A 24 2.85 7.79 -3.82
CA ILE A 24 1.80 7.65 -2.80
C ILE A 24 1.25 9.02 -2.38
N GLN A 25 2.12 10.00 -2.11
CA GLN A 25 1.68 11.36 -1.77
C GLN A 25 0.89 12.04 -2.89
N LYS A 26 1.27 11.81 -4.16
CA LYS A 26 0.50 12.31 -5.32
C LYS A 26 -0.89 11.67 -5.36
N LEU A 27 -0.98 10.37 -5.11
CA LEU A 27 -2.24 9.64 -5.08
C LEU A 27 -3.15 10.12 -3.95
N GLU A 28 -2.61 10.32 -2.74
CA GLU A 28 -3.34 10.89 -1.61
C GLU A 28 -3.93 12.27 -1.94
N LYS A 29 -3.14 13.13 -2.59
CA LYS A 29 -3.59 14.45 -3.04
C LYS A 29 -4.68 14.37 -4.11
N SER A 30 -4.51 13.47 -5.10
CA SER A 30 -5.46 13.30 -6.20
C SER A 30 -6.80 12.76 -5.74
N LEU A 31 -6.78 11.77 -4.84
CA LEU A 31 -8.00 11.12 -4.33
C LEU A 31 -8.55 11.83 -3.08
N LYS A 32 -7.83 12.81 -2.53
CA LYS A 32 -8.15 13.55 -1.29
C LYS A 32 -8.42 12.62 -0.11
N ILE A 33 -7.66 11.53 0.00
CA ILE A 33 -7.78 10.55 1.08
C ILE A 33 -6.40 10.22 1.65
N PRO A 34 -6.29 10.02 2.97
CA PRO A 34 -5.07 9.51 3.57
C PRO A 34 -4.96 8.00 3.28
N ILE A 35 -3.90 7.60 2.57
CA ILE A 35 -3.55 6.22 2.26
C ILE A 35 -2.55 5.69 3.29
N GLY A 36 -1.70 6.56 3.84
CA GLY A 36 -0.56 6.16 4.66
C GLY A 36 0.58 5.64 3.80
N SER A 37 1.39 4.74 4.35
CA SER A 37 2.61 4.26 3.70
C SER A 37 2.38 3.33 2.51
N GLY A 38 1.18 2.76 2.35
CA GLY A 38 0.88 1.73 1.35
C GLY A 38 1.39 0.33 1.73
N TYR A 39 1.88 0.14 2.96
CA TYR A 39 2.32 -1.15 3.49
C TYR A 39 1.29 -1.79 4.42
N PRO A 40 1.27 -3.14 4.53
CA PRO A 40 0.31 -3.83 5.39
C PRO A 40 0.60 -3.65 6.88
N SER A 41 1.80 -3.21 7.23
CA SER A 41 2.21 -2.89 8.60
C SER A 41 1.67 -1.55 9.09
N ASP A 42 1.17 -0.70 8.19
CA ASP A 42 0.61 0.60 8.54
C ASP A 42 -0.91 0.49 8.74
N TYR A 43 -1.36 0.84 9.95
CA TYR A 43 -2.76 0.79 10.31
C TYR A 43 -3.62 1.67 9.40
N LYS A 44 -3.13 2.84 8.96
CA LYS A 44 -3.87 3.76 8.08
C LYS A 44 -4.14 3.12 6.72
N THR A 45 -3.14 2.43 6.19
CA THR A 45 -3.27 1.69 4.92
C THR A 45 -4.26 0.56 5.05
N ILE A 46 -4.24 -0.21 6.14
CA ILE A 46 -5.23 -1.27 6.35
C ILE A 46 -6.64 -0.72 6.49
N GLU A 47 -6.81 0.38 7.21
CA GLU A 47 -8.11 1.03 7.43
C GLU A 47 -8.74 1.53 6.12
N ILE A 48 -7.98 2.27 5.31
CA ILE A 48 -8.51 2.79 4.03
C ILE A 48 -8.84 1.66 3.06
N ILE A 49 -8.08 0.56 3.09
CA ILE A 49 -8.36 -0.62 2.25
C ILE A 49 -9.65 -1.31 2.69
N LYS A 50 -9.87 -1.46 4.00
CA LYS A 50 -11.15 -1.97 4.52
C LYS A 50 -12.32 -1.08 4.13
N LYS A 51 -12.14 0.25 4.18
CA LYS A 51 -13.13 1.23 3.71
C LYS A 51 -13.36 1.11 2.21
N ASN A 52 -12.31 0.88 1.43
CA ASN A 52 -12.39 0.74 -0.02
C ASN A 52 -13.31 -0.41 -0.45
N LEU A 53 -13.34 -1.52 0.29
CA LEU A 53 -14.25 -2.64 0.00
C LEU A 53 -15.74 -2.27 0.02
N LYS A 54 -16.09 -1.09 0.54
CA LYS A 54 -17.45 -0.54 0.50
C LYS A 54 -17.58 0.61 -0.50
N THR A 55 -16.54 1.42 -0.68
CA THR A 55 -16.62 2.69 -1.43
C THR A 55 -16.04 2.63 -2.84
N GLY A 56 -15.13 1.71 -3.14
CA GLY A 56 -14.42 1.60 -4.43
C GLY A 56 -13.47 2.77 -4.76
N ILE A 57 -13.18 3.65 -3.81
CA ILE A 57 -12.42 4.90 -3.99
C ILE A 57 -10.94 4.72 -4.39
N LEU A 58 -10.37 3.55 -4.11
CA LEU A 58 -9.00 3.13 -4.41
C LEU A 58 -8.97 2.05 -5.50
N ASP A 59 -10.09 1.77 -6.18
CA ASP A 59 -10.12 0.79 -7.26
C ASP A 59 -9.17 1.23 -8.39
N GLY A 60 -8.49 0.25 -9.00
CA GLY A 60 -7.39 0.49 -9.95
C GLY A 60 -6.06 0.93 -9.32
N ASN A 61 -6.05 1.37 -8.06
CA ASN A 61 -4.85 1.77 -7.32
C ASN A 61 -4.40 0.73 -6.28
N ILE A 62 -5.23 -0.29 -6.04
CA ILE A 62 -4.92 -1.43 -5.18
C ILE A 62 -4.47 -2.63 -6.01
N ARG A 63 -3.44 -3.32 -5.54
CA ARG A 63 -3.03 -4.61 -6.08
C ARG A 63 -4.08 -5.66 -5.74
N GLU A 64 -4.79 -6.15 -6.74
CA GLU A 64 -5.86 -7.15 -6.57
C GLU A 64 -5.32 -8.48 -6.03
N ARG A 65 -4.16 -8.92 -6.54
CA ARG A 65 -3.45 -10.13 -6.09
C ARG A 65 -2.47 -9.77 -4.99
N TRP A 66 -3.01 -9.47 -3.81
CA TRP A 66 -2.22 -9.20 -2.62
C TRP A 66 -2.74 -10.02 -1.44
N SER A 67 -1.85 -10.77 -0.78
CA SER A 67 -2.23 -11.65 0.34
C SER A 67 -2.94 -10.91 1.48
N THR A 68 -2.62 -9.63 1.69
CA THR A 68 -3.34 -8.78 2.65
C THR A 68 -4.78 -8.51 2.21
N MET A 69 -5.03 -8.30 0.92
CA MET A 69 -6.40 -8.16 0.38
C MET A 69 -7.20 -9.45 0.54
N GLU A 70 -6.60 -10.60 0.26
CA GLU A 70 -7.24 -11.91 0.44
C GLU A 70 -7.64 -12.14 1.88
N ARG A 71 -6.74 -11.87 2.84
CA ARG A 71 -7.03 -11.99 4.28
C ARG A 71 -8.16 -11.05 4.71
N ILE A 72 -8.13 -9.78 4.29
CA ILE A 72 -9.19 -8.82 4.64
C ILE A 72 -10.54 -9.26 4.07
N LYS A 73 -10.58 -9.79 2.83
CA LYS A 73 -11.80 -10.34 2.22
C LYS A 73 -12.30 -11.59 2.97
N GLN A 74 -11.39 -12.50 3.35
CA GLN A 74 -11.73 -13.71 4.12
C GLN A 74 -12.29 -13.38 5.51
N THR A 75 -11.68 -12.46 6.26
CA THR A 75 -12.19 -12.03 7.58
C THR A 75 -13.61 -11.48 7.48
N ARG A 76 -13.94 -10.78 6.38
CA ARG A 76 -15.30 -10.29 6.14
C ARG A 76 -16.29 -11.43 5.92
N LEU A 77 -15.91 -12.48 5.18
CA LEU A 77 -16.76 -13.66 4.91
C LEU A 77 -17.07 -14.47 6.18
N THR A 78 -16.14 -14.52 7.12
CA THR A 78 -16.30 -15.25 8.40
C THR A 78 -17.03 -14.46 9.48
N SER A 79 -17.38 -13.20 9.22
CA SER A 79 -18.04 -12.30 10.19
C SER A 79 -19.55 -12.16 9.92
N PHE A 80 -20.13 -13.07 9.13
CA PHE A 80 -21.56 -13.26 8.90
C PHE A 80 -21.99 -14.58 9.54
#